data_AF-A0A087UTF9-F1
#
_entry.id   AF-A0A087UTF9-F1
#
_cell.length_a   1.000
_cell.length_b   1.000
_cell.length_c   1.000
_cell.angle_alpha   90.00
_cell.angle_beta   90.00
_cell.angle_gamma   90.00
#
_symmetry.space_group_name_H-M   'P 1'
#
loop_
_entity.id
_entity.type
_entity.pdbx_description
1 polymer ?
#
loop_
_entity_poly.entity_id
_entity_poly.type
_entity_poly.pdbx_seq_one_letter_code
_entity_poly.pdbx_strand_id
1 'polypeptide(L)'
;MIANIGPASYNYEETMTTLRYANRAKNIKNKPVVNIDPKDAILLQYQQEISRLKEQLALKEAKKKKKKLSAKLSEDVIELDTSSVEIVKKMETLLEEERIAYLNEQNLMTEEKEKILRDIKAKDEELRLENEAKEKIRNQLQELEAKLLCGGKNIIDHTNEQERILEKRRQELAEQKRIEREIQQKLLEQEEYTLEKRETYDSLQQEVEIKTKKLKKLFQRLQALKEDISEEQEINSVERQDKEQVIETLTRDLKLSNLVIDNFVNPEDKSKFLELVQFDEDEDAWVIYPAEMTYSHFNPSERPLSSLRRPMALYPQKMAHMRTNQQQNLVSRYKPENITAVDFVLPPKRTIHEYEKDLDPYAREAVKNVLSDE
;
A
#
# COMPACT_ATOMS: atom_id res chain seq x y z
N MET A 1 -3.72 -1.84 -5.80
CA MET A 1 -3.97 -2.89 -4.79
C MET A 1 -3.21 -2.52 -3.54
N ILE A 2 -3.85 -2.57 -2.38
CA ILE A 2 -3.21 -2.35 -1.08
C ILE A 2 -3.37 -3.66 -0.30
N ALA A 3 -2.27 -4.19 0.21
CA ALA A 3 -2.25 -5.43 0.98
C ALA A 3 -2.04 -5.09 2.47
N ASN A 4 -3.02 -5.42 3.31
CA ASN A 4 -2.96 -5.20 4.74
C ASN A 4 -2.45 -6.48 5.42
N ILE A 5 -1.41 -6.35 6.23
CA ILE A 5 -0.77 -7.47 6.94
C ILE A 5 -0.61 -7.12 8.42
N GLY A 6 -0.61 -8.13 9.28
CA GLY A 6 -0.39 -7.97 10.72
C GLY A 6 1.06 -8.35 11.09
N PRO A 7 1.78 -7.54 11.87
CA PRO A 7 3.20 -7.78 12.17
C PRO A 7 3.47 -8.92 13.18
N ALA A 8 2.42 -9.49 13.79
CA ALA A 8 2.56 -10.54 14.78
C ALA A 8 3.08 -11.87 14.19
N SER A 9 3.94 -12.57 14.93
CA SER A 9 4.61 -13.82 14.51
C SER A 9 3.64 -14.94 14.14
N TYR A 10 2.49 -15.05 14.79
CA TYR A 10 1.48 -16.05 14.48
C TYR A 10 0.76 -15.82 13.13
N ASN A 11 0.85 -14.61 12.56
CA ASN A 11 0.29 -14.28 11.24
C ASN A 11 1.31 -14.49 10.12
N TYR A 12 2.48 -15.06 10.39
CA TYR A 12 3.57 -15.17 9.42
C TYR A 12 3.14 -15.86 8.12
N GLU A 13 2.41 -16.98 8.22
CA GLU A 13 1.96 -17.75 7.06
C GLU A 13 0.99 -16.94 6.18
N GLU A 14 -0.03 -16.31 6.78
CA GLU A 14 -1.01 -15.47 6.08
C GLU A 14 -0.40 -14.17 5.53
N THR A 15 0.59 -13.62 6.25
CA THR A 15 1.35 -12.45 5.80
C THR A 15 2.20 -12.81 4.59
N MET A 16 2.86 -13.97 4.61
CA MET A 16 3.68 -14.45 3.50
C MET A 16 2.83 -14.75 2.26
N THR A 17 1.66 -15.39 2.40
CA THR A 17 0.75 -15.63 1.26
C THR A 17 0.20 -14.33 0.68
N THR A 18 -0.18 -13.37 1.52
CA THR A 18 -0.67 -12.04 1.11
C THR A 18 0.42 -11.24 0.40
N LEU A 19 1.65 -11.25 0.90
CA LEU A 19 2.80 -10.60 0.27
C LEU A 19 3.17 -11.25 -1.07
N ARG A 20 3.16 -12.59 -1.15
CA ARG A 20 3.36 -13.32 -2.42
C ARG A 20 2.29 -12.94 -3.46
N TYR A 21 1.03 -12.84 -3.05
CA TYR A 21 -0.04 -12.40 -3.93
C TYR A 21 0.13 -10.94 -4.38
N ALA A 22 0.49 -10.03 -3.45
CA ALA A 22 0.79 -8.64 -3.78
C ALA A 22 1.96 -8.52 -4.77
N ASN A 23 3.00 -9.34 -4.61
CA ASN A 23 4.14 -9.36 -5.53
C ASN A 23 3.73 -9.83 -6.94
N ARG A 24 2.88 -10.87 -7.04
CA ARG A 24 2.30 -11.29 -8.33
C ARG A 24 1.44 -10.19 -8.95
N ALA A 25 0.61 -9.52 -8.16
CA ALA A 25 -0.25 -8.44 -8.63
C ALA A 25 0.55 -7.21 -9.11
N LYS A 26 1.69 -6.90 -8.48
CA LYS A 26 2.63 -5.85 -8.93
C LYS A 26 3.15 -6.10 -10.35
N ASN A 27 3.30 -7.36 -10.74
CA ASN A 27 3.81 -7.74 -12.06
C ASN A 27 2.76 -7.71 -13.18
N ILE A 28 1.48 -7.47 -12.85
CA ILE A 28 0.41 -7.36 -13.83
C ILE A 28 0.53 -6.01 -14.55
N LYS A 29 0.83 -6.06 -15.86
CA LYS A 29 0.92 -4.86 -16.71
C LYS A 29 -0.40 -4.60 -17.42
N ASN A 30 -1.17 -3.65 -16.91
CA ASN A 30 -2.37 -3.15 -17.58
C ASN A 30 -2.01 -2.09 -18.63
N LYS A 31 -2.76 -2.05 -19.73
CA LYS A 31 -2.72 -0.97 -20.72
C LYS A 31 -3.90 -0.04 -20.45
N PRO A 32 -3.73 1.06 -19.68
CA PRO A 32 -4.83 1.97 -19.43
C PRO A 32 -5.23 2.65 -20.74
N VAL A 33 -6.52 2.57 -21.07
CA VAL A 33 -7.13 3.29 -22.18
C VAL A 33 -8.01 4.38 -21.59
N VAL A 34 -7.93 5.59 -22.12
CA VAL A 34 -8.84 6.67 -21.74
C VAL A 34 -10.25 6.21 -22.10
N ASN A 35 -11.12 6.12 -21.10
CA ASN A 35 -12.49 5.73 -21.32
C ASN A 35 -13.20 6.89 -22.03
N ILE A 36 -13.31 6.79 -23.35
CA ILE A 36 -14.00 7.75 -24.20
C ILE A 36 -15.44 7.26 -24.33
N ASP A 37 -16.40 8.17 -24.22
CA ASP A 37 -17.81 7.81 -24.40
C ASP A 37 -18.01 7.06 -25.73
N PRO A 38 -18.83 5.99 -25.75
CA PRO A 38 -19.00 5.17 -26.94
C PRO A 38 -19.50 6.00 -28.14
N LYS A 39 -20.25 7.09 -27.87
CA LYS A 39 -20.70 8.04 -28.88
C LYS A 39 -19.53 8.81 -29.50
N ASP A 40 -18.60 9.29 -28.68
CA ASP A 40 -17.43 10.06 -29.13
C ASP A 40 -16.39 9.16 -29.81
N ALA A 41 -16.24 7.91 -29.35
CA ALA A 41 -15.41 6.90 -30.00
C ALA A 41 -15.91 6.58 -31.41
N ILE A 42 -17.24 6.44 -31.58
CA ILE A 42 -17.87 6.25 -32.90
C ILE A 42 -17.72 7.50 -33.76
N LEU A 43 -17.87 8.69 -33.18
CA LEU A 43 -17.70 9.95 -33.92
C LEU A 43 -16.27 10.10 -34.46
N LEU A 44 -15.26 9.75 -33.65
CA LEU A 44 -13.85 9.71 -34.06
C LEU A 44 -13.58 8.68 -35.16
N GLN A 45 -14.14 7.47 -35.04
CA GLN A 45 -14.05 6.46 -36.10
C GLN A 45 -14.70 6.93 -37.40
N TYR A 46 -15.88 7.56 -37.32
CA TYR A 46 -16.52 8.14 -38.49
C TYR A 46 -15.72 9.30 -39.09
N GLN A 47 -15.12 10.17 -38.28
CA GLN A 47 -14.25 11.23 -38.81
C GLN A 47 -13.00 10.68 -39.50
N GLN A 48 -12.39 9.62 -38.96
CA GLN A 48 -11.26 8.93 -39.58
C GLN A 48 -11.68 8.26 -40.90
N GLU A 49 -12.81 7.56 -40.92
CA GLU A 49 -13.30 6.88 -42.13
C GLU A 49 -13.75 7.90 -43.20
N ILE A 50 -14.40 9.00 -42.80
CA ILE A 50 -14.72 10.12 -43.70
C ILE A 50 -13.44 10.71 -44.29
N SER A 51 -12.38 10.89 -43.49
CA SER A 51 -11.11 11.43 -43.97
C SER A 51 -10.46 10.48 -44.99
N ARG A 52 -10.41 9.18 -44.67
CA ARG A 52 -9.92 8.13 -45.58
C ARG A 52 -10.73 8.06 -46.87
N LEU A 53 -12.06 8.13 -46.80
CA LEU A 53 -12.94 8.11 -47.97
C LEU A 53 -12.79 9.39 -48.81
N LYS A 54 -12.61 10.55 -48.19
CA LYS A 54 -12.31 11.81 -48.89
C LYS A 54 -10.99 11.73 -49.64
N GLU A 55 -9.94 11.15 -49.05
CA GLU A 55 -8.67 10.91 -49.74
C GLU A 55 -8.84 9.96 -50.93
N GLN A 56 -9.56 8.85 -50.75
CA GLN A 56 -9.86 7.92 -51.85
C GLN A 56 -10.69 8.57 -52.97
N LEU A 57 -11.65 9.43 -52.63
CA LEU A 57 -12.42 10.19 -53.59
C LEU A 57 -11.56 11.22 -54.32
N ALA A 58 -10.70 11.96 -53.63
CA ALA A 58 -9.76 12.88 -54.27
C ALA A 58 -8.84 12.15 -55.28
N LEU A 59 -8.34 10.98 -54.91
CA LEU A 59 -7.59 10.08 -55.81
C LEU A 59 -8.43 9.62 -57.01
N LYS A 60 -9.69 9.25 -56.81
CA LYS A 60 -10.62 8.83 -57.88
C LYS A 60 -11.05 10.01 -58.76
N GLU A 61 -11.19 11.21 -58.22
CA GLU A 61 -11.54 12.42 -58.96
C GLU A 61 -10.36 12.91 -59.80
N ALA A 62 -9.13 12.82 -59.30
CA ALA A 62 -7.92 13.01 -60.11
C ALA A 62 -7.89 12.03 -61.30
N LYS A 63 -8.34 10.79 -61.12
CA LYS A 63 -8.49 9.79 -62.21
C LYS A 63 -9.68 10.08 -63.13
N LYS A 64 -10.82 10.58 -62.62
CA LYS A 64 -11.99 10.96 -63.44
C LYS A 64 -11.76 12.23 -64.24
N LYS A 65 -11.00 13.22 -63.75
CA LYS A 65 -10.59 14.40 -64.55
C LYS A 65 -9.74 14.00 -65.75
N LYS A 66 -8.91 12.96 -65.64
CA LYS A 66 -8.21 12.35 -66.78
C LYS A 66 -9.15 11.63 -67.77
N LYS A 67 -10.31 11.13 -67.30
CA LYS A 67 -11.26 10.33 -68.11
C LYS A 67 -12.42 11.15 -68.70
N LYS A 68 -12.80 12.28 -68.10
CA LYS A 68 -13.87 13.18 -68.60
C LYS A 68 -13.43 14.10 -69.74
N LEU A 69 -12.13 14.19 -70.06
CA LEU A 69 -11.69 14.74 -71.34
C LEU A 69 -12.02 13.82 -72.54
N SER A 70 -12.40 12.54 -72.32
CA SER A 70 -12.52 11.56 -73.41
C SER A 70 -13.95 11.08 -73.75
N ALA A 71 -15.01 11.57 -73.10
CA ALA A 71 -16.34 10.97 -73.22
C ALA A 71 -17.47 12.00 -73.18
N LYS A 72 -17.54 12.85 -74.21
CA LYS A 72 -18.65 13.77 -74.46
C LYS A 72 -19.18 13.52 -75.88
N LEU A 73 -19.93 12.44 -76.07
CA LEU A 73 -20.72 12.20 -77.28
C LEU A 73 -21.90 11.25 -77.01
N SER A 74 -23.01 11.65 -77.63
CA SER A 74 -24.27 10.97 -77.94
C SER A 74 -25.28 10.73 -76.82
N GLU A 75 -26.44 11.33 -77.10
CA GLU A 75 -27.71 11.45 -76.41
C GLU A 75 -28.77 10.68 -77.24
N ASP A 76 -30.00 10.70 -76.74
CA ASP A 76 -31.29 10.41 -77.38
C ASP A 76 -31.84 8.97 -77.37
N VAL A 77 -33.00 8.59 -76.80
CA VAL A 77 -34.41 9.06 -76.54
C VAL A 77 -35.40 8.15 -77.34
N ILE A 78 -36.59 7.88 -76.75
CA ILE A 78 -37.93 7.62 -77.35
C ILE A 78 -38.26 6.12 -77.63
N GLU A 79 -39.44 5.50 -77.41
CA GLU A 79 -40.88 5.88 -77.28
C GLU A 79 -41.68 4.79 -76.51
N LEU A 80 -42.83 5.17 -75.94
CA LEU A 80 -43.88 4.30 -75.38
C LEU A 80 -45.06 4.22 -76.35
N ASP A 81 -45.57 3.03 -76.70
CA ASP A 81 -47.03 2.76 -76.69
C ASP A 81 -47.41 1.27 -76.88
N THR A 82 -47.48 0.51 -75.77
CA THR A 82 -48.23 -0.76 -75.62
C THR A 82 -48.60 -1.02 -74.15
N SER A 83 -48.82 0.03 -73.37
CA SER A 83 -48.59 -0.07 -71.93
C SER A 83 -49.83 -0.43 -71.08
N SER A 84 -51.07 -0.25 -71.53
CA SER A 84 -52.23 -0.31 -70.60
C SER A 84 -52.51 -1.70 -69.99
N VAL A 85 -52.27 -2.81 -70.69
CA VAL A 85 -52.51 -4.17 -70.15
C VAL A 85 -51.28 -4.71 -69.40
N GLU A 86 -50.08 -4.38 -69.86
CA GLU A 86 -48.85 -4.71 -69.14
C GLU A 86 -48.68 -3.87 -67.88
N ILE A 87 -49.11 -2.61 -67.87
CA ILE A 87 -49.12 -1.77 -66.68
C ILE A 87 -50.00 -2.40 -65.62
N VAL A 88 -51.20 -2.88 -65.94
CA VAL A 88 -52.10 -3.47 -64.92
C VAL A 88 -51.50 -4.74 -64.31
N LYS A 89 -50.94 -5.65 -65.11
CA LYS A 89 -50.24 -6.83 -64.57
C LYS A 89 -48.97 -6.47 -63.78
N LYS A 90 -48.19 -5.50 -64.26
CA LYS A 90 -47.03 -4.96 -63.53
C LYS A 90 -47.46 -4.27 -62.23
N MET A 91 -48.62 -3.60 -62.21
CA MET A 91 -49.19 -2.96 -61.03
C MET A 91 -49.65 -4.01 -60.02
N GLU A 92 -50.28 -5.10 -60.46
CA GLU A 92 -50.66 -6.22 -59.58
C GLU A 92 -49.44 -6.93 -58.99
N THR A 93 -48.39 -7.17 -59.77
CA THR A 93 -47.14 -7.75 -59.24
C THR A 93 -46.44 -6.80 -58.28
N LEU A 94 -46.40 -5.50 -58.58
CA LEU A 94 -45.85 -4.48 -57.68
C LEU A 94 -46.66 -4.37 -56.38
N LEU A 95 -47.99 -4.48 -56.44
CA LEU A 95 -48.85 -4.42 -55.26
C LEU A 95 -48.69 -5.66 -54.36
N GLU A 96 -48.45 -6.82 -54.96
CA GLU A 96 -48.18 -8.05 -54.21
C GLU A 96 -46.75 -8.04 -53.62
N GLU A 97 -45.77 -7.51 -54.35
CA GLU A 97 -44.42 -7.24 -53.84
C GLU A 97 -44.45 -6.23 -52.68
N GLU A 98 -45.24 -5.16 -52.78
CA GLU A 98 -45.46 -4.19 -51.71
C GLU A 98 -46.14 -4.82 -50.49
N ARG A 99 -47.11 -5.73 -50.68
CA ARG A 99 -47.72 -6.49 -49.59
C ARG A 99 -46.74 -7.40 -48.88
N ILE A 100 -45.91 -8.12 -49.64
CA ILE A 100 -44.88 -9.00 -49.08
C ILE A 100 -43.82 -8.19 -48.34
N ALA A 101 -43.40 -7.04 -48.90
CA ALA A 101 -42.49 -6.11 -48.24
C ALA A 101 -43.07 -5.55 -46.94
N TYR A 102 -44.35 -5.15 -46.95
CA TYR A 102 -45.06 -4.66 -45.76
C TYR A 102 -45.18 -5.73 -44.68
N LEU A 103 -45.49 -6.97 -45.06
CA LEU A 103 -45.59 -8.10 -44.12
C LEU A 103 -44.22 -8.42 -43.50
N ASN A 104 -43.16 -8.40 -44.31
CA ASN A 104 -41.79 -8.60 -43.85
C ASN A 104 -41.30 -7.47 -42.92
N GLU A 105 -41.63 -6.22 -43.25
CA GLU A 105 -41.33 -5.06 -42.40
C GLU A 105 -42.09 -5.15 -41.07
N GLN A 106 -43.37 -5.51 -41.11
CA GLN A 106 -44.17 -5.71 -39.90
C GLN A 106 -43.60 -6.84 -39.02
N ASN A 107 -43.18 -7.96 -39.62
CA ASN A 107 -42.54 -9.07 -38.91
C ASN A 107 -41.20 -8.66 -38.29
N LEU A 108 -40.34 -7.96 -39.04
CA LEU A 108 -39.06 -7.46 -38.52
C LEU A 108 -39.28 -6.49 -37.35
N MET A 109 -40.27 -5.60 -37.45
CA MET A 109 -40.65 -4.68 -36.38
C MET A 109 -41.21 -5.40 -35.15
N THR A 110 -41.92 -6.51 -35.31
CA THR A 110 -42.37 -7.32 -34.17
C THR A 110 -41.20 -8.03 -33.49
N GLU A 111 -40.25 -8.58 -34.24
CA GLU A 111 -39.07 -9.23 -33.70
C GLU A 111 -38.17 -8.25 -32.93
N GLU A 112 -37.99 -7.03 -33.45
CA GLU A 112 -37.25 -5.97 -32.76
C GLU A 112 -37.94 -5.53 -31.46
N LYS A 113 -39.27 -5.36 -31.48
CA LYS A 113 -40.05 -5.05 -30.27
C LYS A 113 -39.93 -6.15 -29.22
N GLU A 114 -40.00 -7.42 -29.63
CA GLU A 114 -39.83 -8.56 -28.72
C GLU A 114 -38.42 -8.63 -28.13
N LYS A 115 -37.39 -8.28 -28.91
CA LYS A 115 -36.02 -8.21 -28.42
C LYS A 115 -35.85 -7.10 -27.39
N ILE A 116 -36.38 -5.90 -27.66
CA ILE A 116 -36.35 -4.77 -26.72
C ILE A 116 -37.09 -5.12 -25.43
N LEU A 117 -38.26 -5.77 -25.51
CA LEU A 117 -39.00 -6.20 -24.32
C LEU A 117 -38.24 -7.24 -23.49
N ARG A 118 -37.50 -8.14 -24.13
CA ARG A 118 -36.61 -9.08 -23.42
C ARG A 118 -35.46 -8.37 -22.73
N ASP A 119 -34.82 -7.42 -23.40
CA ASP A 119 -33.71 -6.66 -22.84
C ASP A 119 -34.16 -5.78 -21.65
N ILE A 120 -35.35 -5.18 -21.71
CA ILE A 120 -35.94 -4.42 -20.59
C ILE A 120 -36.20 -5.35 -19.40
N LYS A 121 -36.82 -6.53 -19.63
CA LYS A 121 -37.08 -7.50 -18.54
C LYS A 121 -35.79 -7.99 -17.89
N ALA A 122 -34.76 -8.29 -18.69
CA ALA A 122 -33.46 -8.71 -18.17
C ALA A 122 -32.80 -7.60 -17.33
N LYS A 123 -32.89 -6.34 -17.78
CA LYS A 123 -32.39 -5.19 -17.03
C LYS A 123 -33.16 -4.93 -15.74
N ASP A 124 -34.47 -5.11 -15.74
CA ASP A 124 -35.29 -5.00 -14.53
C ASP A 124 -34.94 -6.09 -13.50
N GLU A 125 -34.67 -7.33 -13.94
CA GLU A 125 -34.22 -8.40 -13.05
C GLU A 125 -32.82 -8.14 -12.46
N GLU A 126 -31.86 -7.68 -13.28
CA GLU A 126 -30.53 -7.26 -12.81
C GLU A 126 -30.64 -6.17 -11.74
N LEU A 127 -31.49 -5.16 -11.98
CA LEU A 127 -31.67 -4.03 -11.06
C LEU A 127 -32.35 -4.44 -9.76
N ARG A 128 -33.25 -5.44 -9.79
CA ARG A 128 -33.85 -6.01 -8.56
C ARG A 128 -32.81 -6.73 -7.71
N LEU A 129 -31.98 -7.59 -8.32
CA LEU A 129 -30.93 -8.30 -7.59
C LEU A 129 -29.90 -7.34 -6.98
N GLU A 130 -29.55 -6.27 -7.70
CA GLU A 130 -28.65 -5.24 -7.18
C GLU A 130 -29.28 -4.47 -6.01
N ASN A 131 -30.57 -4.14 -6.08
CA ASN A 131 -31.29 -3.49 -4.99
C ASN A 131 -31.40 -4.39 -3.74
N GLU A 132 -31.69 -5.68 -3.92
CA GLU A 132 -31.69 -6.64 -2.81
C GLU A 132 -30.30 -6.78 -2.15
N ALA A 133 -29.23 -6.77 -2.95
CA ALA A 133 -27.86 -6.76 -2.42
C ALA A 133 -27.55 -5.46 -1.66
N LYS A 134 -27.97 -4.30 -2.19
CA LYS A 134 -27.82 -3.00 -1.52
C LYS A 134 -28.59 -2.94 -0.19
N GLU A 135 -29.80 -3.49 -0.14
CA GLU A 135 -30.58 -3.56 1.10
C GLU A 135 -29.93 -4.46 2.15
N LYS A 136 -29.38 -5.62 1.75
CA LYS A 136 -28.62 -6.49 2.66
C LYS A 136 -27.42 -5.75 3.26
N ILE A 137 -26.67 -5.01 2.44
CA ILE A 137 -25.52 -4.23 2.92
C ILE A 137 -25.97 -3.10 3.83
N ARG A 138 -27.06 -2.38 3.51
CA ARG A 138 -27.62 -1.33 4.38
C ARG A 138 -28.06 -1.88 5.73
N ASN A 139 -28.71 -3.04 5.76
CA ASN A 139 -29.13 -3.68 7.01
C ASN A 139 -27.92 -4.11 7.84
N GLN A 140 -26.89 -4.67 7.22
CA GLN A 140 -25.62 -4.98 7.90
C GLN A 140 -24.94 -3.73 8.44
N LEU A 141 -24.95 -2.62 7.68
CA LEU A 141 -24.39 -1.35 8.12
C LEU A 141 -25.17 -0.79 9.33
N GLN A 142 -26.50 -0.78 9.28
CA GLN A 142 -27.34 -0.36 10.40
C GLN A 142 -27.15 -1.25 11.63
N GLU A 143 -26.97 -2.56 11.45
CA GLU A 143 -26.70 -3.48 12.54
C GLU A 143 -25.32 -3.21 13.17
N LEU A 144 -24.30 -2.93 12.36
CA LEU A 144 -22.97 -2.55 12.83
C LEU A 144 -23.00 -1.18 13.53
N GLU A 145 -23.71 -0.20 12.97
CA GLU A 145 -23.91 1.13 13.56
C GLU A 145 -24.66 1.04 14.89
N ALA A 146 -25.72 0.22 14.99
CA ALA A 146 -26.45 0.00 16.24
C ALA A 146 -25.58 -0.70 17.30
N LYS A 147 -24.72 -1.64 16.90
CA LYS A 147 -23.74 -2.27 17.80
C LYS A 147 -22.68 -1.28 18.28
N LEU A 148 -22.29 -0.31 17.45
CA LEU A 148 -21.41 0.80 17.82
C LEU A 148 -22.11 1.82 18.74
N LEU A 149 -23.39 2.11 18.50
CA LEU A 149 -24.15 3.13 19.24
C LEU A 149 -24.64 2.65 20.62
N CYS A 150 -24.84 1.35 20.81
CA CYS A 150 -25.18 0.75 22.11
C CYS A 150 -23.96 0.40 22.98
N GLY A 151 -22.72 0.66 22.52
CA GLY A 151 -21.47 0.27 23.18
C GLY A 151 -20.96 1.23 24.26
N GLY A 152 -21.85 1.86 25.03
CA GLY A 152 -21.49 2.91 26.00
C GLY A 152 -20.75 2.47 27.26
N LYS A 153 -20.50 1.16 27.47
CA LYS A 153 -19.68 0.63 28.59
C LYS A 153 -19.22 -0.80 28.24
N ASN A 154 -17.92 -1.06 28.44
CA ASN A 154 -17.21 -2.36 28.31
C ASN A 154 -16.76 -2.78 26.90
N ILE A 155 -16.23 -1.85 26.10
CA ILE A 155 -15.59 -2.17 24.80
C ILE A 155 -14.31 -3.00 25.01
N ILE A 156 -13.53 -2.68 26.05
CA ILE A 156 -12.21 -3.26 26.30
C ILE A 156 -12.30 -4.72 26.77
N ASP A 157 -13.31 -5.05 27.58
CA ASP A 157 -13.49 -6.43 28.07
C ASP A 157 -13.98 -7.37 26.97
N HIS A 158 -14.86 -6.88 26.08
CA HIS A 158 -15.37 -7.68 24.96
C HIS A 158 -14.32 -7.85 23.85
N THR A 159 -13.47 -6.85 23.59
CA THR A 159 -12.36 -7.01 22.63
C THR A 159 -11.34 -8.03 23.11
N ASN A 160 -11.01 -8.03 24.41
CA ASN A 160 -10.08 -9.01 24.97
C ASN A 160 -10.66 -10.44 24.95
N GLU A 161 -11.98 -10.57 25.16
CA GLU A 161 -12.65 -11.87 25.10
C GLU A 161 -12.77 -12.39 23.65
N GLN A 162 -13.05 -11.50 22.69
CA GLN A 162 -13.03 -11.82 21.26
C GLN A 162 -11.63 -12.21 20.77
N GLU A 163 -10.58 -11.52 21.22
CA GLU A 163 -9.18 -11.87 20.92
C GLU A 163 -8.83 -13.27 21.44
N ARG A 164 -9.20 -13.60 22.69
CA ARG A 164 -9.00 -14.96 23.23
C ARG A 164 -9.74 -16.03 22.45
N ILE A 165 -10.95 -15.76 21.98
CA ILE A 165 -11.74 -16.70 21.18
C ILE A 165 -11.10 -16.90 19.80
N LEU A 166 -10.63 -15.83 19.17
CA LEU A 166 -9.92 -15.88 17.88
C LEU A 166 -8.59 -16.64 17.98
N GLU A 167 -7.88 -16.48 19.09
CA GLU A 167 -6.61 -17.16 19.35
C GLU A 167 -6.81 -18.67 19.55
N LYS A 168 -7.82 -19.08 20.32
CA LYS A 168 -8.22 -20.51 20.45
C LYS A 168 -8.64 -21.10 19.10
N ARG A 169 -9.46 -20.38 18.32
CA ARG A 169 -9.86 -20.80 16.96
C ARG A 169 -8.67 -20.96 16.01
N ARG A 170 -7.65 -20.10 16.14
CA ARG A 170 -6.41 -20.22 15.36
C ARG A 170 -5.60 -21.44 15.76
N GLN A 171 -5.51 -21.75 17.05
CA GLN A 171 -4.85 -22.97 17.54
C GLN A 171 -5.56 -24.22 17.01
N GLU A 172 -6.90 -24.26 17.09
CA GLU A 172 -7.71 -25.36 16.52
C GLU A 172 -7.51 -25.52 15.01
N LEU A 173 -7.47 -24.42 14.25
CA LEU A 173 -7.19 -24.45 12.81
C LEU A 173 -5.77 -24.92 12.49
N ALA A 174 -4.77 -24.53 13.29
CA ALA A 174 -3.40 -24.97 13.11
C ALA A 174 -3.24 -26.47 13.41
N GLU A 175 -3.93 -26.99 14.42
CA GLU A 175 -4.00 -28.43 14.72
C GLU A 175 -4.71 -29.19 13.59
N GLN A 176 -5.84 -28.70 13.10
CA GLN A 176 -6.54 -29.28 11.96
C GLN A 176 -5.64 -29.32 10.71
N LYS A 177 -4.94 -28.23 10.36
CA LYS A 177 -4.00 -28.19 9.24
C LYS A 177 -2.79 -29.12 9.44
N ARG A 178 -2.33 -29.34 10.67
CA ARG A 178 -1.27 -30.31 10.97
C ARG A 178 -1.75 -31.74 10.74
N ILE A 179 -2.92 -32.08 11.29
CA ILE A 179 -3.55 -33.38 11.12
C ILE A 179 -3.85 -33.64 9.63
N GLU A 180 -4.34 -32.65 8.89
CA GLU A 180 -4.58 -32.73 7.45
C GLU A 180 -3.30 -33.04 6.67
N ARG A 181 -2.19 -32.35 6.97
CA ARG A 181 -0.88 -32.62 6.34
C ARG A 181 -0.37 -34.02 6.67
N GLU A 182 -0.51 -34.47 7.91
CA GLU A 182 -0.13 -35.84 8.29
C GLU A 182 -1.00 -36.90 7.58
N ILE A 183 -2.30 -36.65 7.43
CA ILE A 183 -3.21 -37.53 6.69
C ILE A 183 -2.83 -37.56 5.21
N GLN A 184 -2.54 -36.42 4.60
CA GLN A 184 -2.08 -36.35 3.20
C GLN A 184 -0.77 -37.10 3.00
N GLN A 185 0.19 -36.96 3.92
CA GLN A 185 1.46 -37.65 3.84
C GLN A 185 1.28 -39.17 3.99
N LYS A 186 0.45 -39.61 4.93
CA LYS A 186 0.08 -41.03 5.10
C LYS A 186 -0.71 -41.57 3.90
N LEU A 187 -1.56 -40.77 3.28
CA LEU A 187 -2.30 -41.16 2.09
C LEU A 187 -1.34 -41.40 0.92
N LEU A 188 -0.40 -40.48 0.68
CA LEU A 188 0.63 -40.64 -0.34
C LEU A 188 1.51 -41.87 -0.07
N GLU A 189 1.89 -42.11 1.18
CA GLU A 189 2.68 -43.28 1.57
C GLU A 189 1.89 -44.58 1.39
N GLN A 190 0.58 -44.59 1.71
CA GLN A 190 -0.30 -45.72 1.45
C GLN A 190 -0.54 -45.92 -0.05
N GLU A 191 -0.65 -44.87 -0.85
CA GLU A 191 -0.74 -44.95 -2.30
C GLU A 191 0.54 -45.52 -2.90
N GLU A 192 1.72 -45.07 -2.45
CA GLU A 192 3.02 -45.62 -2.84
C GLU A 192 3.16 -47.10 -2.43
N TYR A 193 2.80 -47.45 -1.19
CA TYR A 193 2.82 -48.81 -0.67
C TYR A 193 1.85 -49.76 -1.38
N THR A 194 0.64 -49.31 -1.71
CA THR A 194 -0.33 -50.10 -2.49
C THR A 194 0.08 -50.25 -3.95
N LEU A 195 0.77 -49.24 -4.51
CA LEU A 195 1.39 -49.33 -5.83
C LEU A 195 2.52 -50.36 -5.86
N GLU A 196 3.34 -50.45 -4.81
CA GLU A 196 4.42 -51.43 -4.67
C GLU A 196 3.88 -52.86 -4.47
N LYS A 197 2.82 -53.05 -3.67
CA LYS A 197 2.20 -54.38 -3.48
C LYS A 197 1.43 -54.91 -4.68
N ARG A 198 0.92 -54.03 -5.56
CA ARG A 198 0.25 -54.43 -6.81
C ARG A 198 1.23 -54.87 -7.91
N GLU A 199 2.54 -54.86 -7.66
CA GLU A 199 3.56 -55.24 -8.65
C GLU A 199 3.78 -56.76 -8.76
N THR A 200 2.70 -57.53 -8.87
CA THR A 200 2.79 -58.83 -9.53
C THR A 200 2.71 -58.56 -11.02
N TYR A 201 3.84 -58.62 -11.73
CA TYR A 201 3.89 -58.40 -13.17
C TYR A 201 3.57 -59.71 -13.90
N ASP A 202 2.60 -59.67 -14.81
CA ASP A 202 2.22 -60.83 -15.62
C ASP A 202 3.18 -61.07 -16.81
N SER A 203 4.07 -60.10 -17.11
CA SER A 203 5.10 -60.18 -18.15
C SER A 203 6.26 -59.20 -17.92
N LEU A 204 7.48 -59.61 -18.32
CA LEU A 204 8.70 -58.78 -18.26
C LEU A 204 8.56 -57.47 -19.05
N GLN A 205 7.79 -57.46 -20.14
CA GLN A 205 7.52 -56.25 -20.92
C GLN A 205 6.65 -55.25 -20.14
N GLN A 206 5.65 -55.71 -19.41
CA GLN A 206 4.81 -54.86 -18.57
C GLN A 206 5.60 -54.29 -17.39
N GLU A 207 6.50 -55.07 -16.80
CA GLU A 207 7.41 -54.60 -15.75
C GLU A 207 8.30 -53.45 -16.24
N VAL A 208 8.92 -53.59 -17.42
CA VAL A 208 9.73 -52.52 -18.01
C VAL A 208 8.90 -51.27 -18.28
N GLU A 209 7.66 -51.42 -18.76
CA GLU A 209 6.77 -50.30 -19.08
C GLU A 209 6.27 -49.55 -17.83
N ILE A 210 5.97 -50.28 -16.74
CA ILE A 210 5.58 -49.69 -15.46
C ILE A 210 6.79 -49.02 -14.79
N LYS A 211 7.96 -49.68 -14.78
CA LYS A 211 9.19 -49.10 -14.23
C LYS A 211 9.64 -47.87 -15.01
N THR A 212 9.52 -47.84 -16.34
CA THR A 212 9.80 -46.62 -17.14
C THR A 212 8.80 -45.50 -16.86
N LYS A 213 7.51 -45.80 -16.64
CA LYS A 213 6.53 -44.79 -16.18
C LYS A 213 6.87 -44.26 -14.79
N LYS A 214 7.24 -45.12 -13.83
CA LYS A 214 7.71 -44.71 -12.50
C LYS A 214 8.95 -43.82 -12.60
N LEU A 215 9.93 -44.21 -13.42
CA LEU A 215 11.15 -43.44 -13.63
C LEU A 215 10.86 -42.07 -14.24
N LYS A 216 9.92 -41.97 -15.19
CA LYS A 216 9.46 -40.68 -15.73
C LYS A 216 8.82 -39.79 -14.66
N LYS A 217 7.96 -40.35 -13.80
CA LYS A 217 7.34 -39.61 -12.69
C LYS A 217 8.37 -39.11 -11.68
N LEU A 218 9.32 -39.97 -11.29
CA LEU A 218 10.41 -39.59 -10.37
C LEU A 218 11.31 -38.53 -11.00
N PHE A 219 11.61 -38.64 -12.29
CA PHE A 219 12.39 -37.64 -13.01
C PHE A 219 11.68 -36.28 -13.07
N GLN A 220 10.36 -36.26 -13.34
CA GLN A 220 9.56 -35.04 -13.29
C GLN A 220 9.54 -34.41 -11.89
N ARG A 221 9.39 -35.23 -10.84
CA ARG A 221 9.44 -34.74 -9.44
C ARG A 221 10.81 -34.18 -9.08
N LEU A 222 11.88 -34.81 -9.55
CA LEU A 222 13.25 -34.33 -9.36
C LEU A 222 13.47 -33.01 -10.10
N GLN A 223 12.94 -32.87 -11.32
CA GLN A 223 13.02 -31.63 -12.10
C GLN A 223 12.28 -30.48 -11.41
N ALA A 224 11.06 -30.72 -10.92
CA ALA A 224 10.30 -29.74 -10.15
C ALA A 224 11.05 -29.31 -8.86
N LEU A 225 11.57 -30.26 -8.09
CA LEU A 225 12.38 -29.95 -6.90
C LEU A 225 13.65 -29.16 -7.23
N LYS A 226 14.28 -29.41 -8.38
CA LYS A 226 15.44 -28.61 -8.83
C LYS A 226 15.04 -27.18 -9.16
N GLU A 227 13.89 -26.99 -9.80
CA GLU A 227 13.34 -25.67 -10.09
C GLU A 227 13.01 -24.93 -8.78
N ASP A 228 12.33 -25.58 -7.83
CA ASP A 228 12.04 -25.02 -6.50
C ASP A 228 13.32 -24.58 -5.77
N ILE A 229 14.37 -25.41 -5.77
CA ILE A 229 15.66 -25.07 -5.16
C ILE A 229 16.29 -23.85 -5.84
N SER A 230 16.21 -23.76 -7.18
CA SER A 230 16.74 -22.61 -7.92
C SER A 230 15.98 -21.32 -7.59
N GLU A 231 14.65 -21.39 -7.52
CA GLU A 231 13.81 -20.26 -7.13
C GLU A 231 14.11 -19.80 -5.69
N GLU A 232 14.25 -20.74 -4.75
CA GLU A 232 14.60 -20.45 -3.35
C GLU A 232 15.99 -19.78 -3.25
N GLN A 233 16.96 -20.24 -4.04
CA GLN A 233 18.30 -19.64 -4.10
C GLN A 233 18.26 -18.21 -4.64
N GLU A 234 17.45 -17.94 -5.67
CA GLU A 234 17.28 -16.60 -6.23
C GLU A 234 16.64 -15.65 -5.20
N ILE A 235 15.59 -16.09 -4.51
CA ILE A 235 14.94 -15.31 -3.43
C ILE A 235 15.94 -14.99 -2.33
N ASN A 236 16.69 -15.98 -1.85
CA ASN A 236 17.68 -15.78 -0.80
C ASN A 236 18.81 -14.83 -1.24
N SER A 237 19.21 -14.88 -2.52
CA SER A 237 20.22 -13.96 -3.06
C SER A 237 19.75 -12.50 -3.03
N VAL A 238 18.48 -12.25 -3.37
CA VAL A 238 17.87 -10.92 -3.33
C VAL A 238 17.71 -10.45 -1.88
N GLU A 239 17.18 -11.28 -0.99
CA GLU A 239 17.05 -10.93 0.42
C GLU A 239 18.39 -10.59 1.07
N ARG A 240 19.44 -11.34 0.72
CA ARG A 240 20.79 -11.06 1.20
C ARG A 240 21.28 -9.70 0.70
N GLN A 241 21.04 -9.38 -0.58
CA GLN A 241 21.42 -8.08 -1.14
C GLN A 241 20.68 -6.92 -0.47
N ASP A 242 19.38 -7.08 -0.19
CA ASP A 242 18.59 -6.06 0.51
C ASP A 242 19.09 -5.85 1.94
N LYS A 243 19.38 -6.94 2.67
CA LYS A 243 19.96 -6.87 4.03
C LYS A 243 21.33 -6.19 4.01
N GLU A 244 22.16 -6.47 3.01
CA GLU A 244 23.47 -5.85 2.85
C GLU A 244 23.36 -4.34 2.60
N GLN A 245 22.41 -3.89 1.75
CA GLN A 245 22.13 -2.47 1.56
C GLN A 245 21.69 -1.77 2.85
N VAL A 246 20.85 -2.42 3.66
CA VAL A 246 20.43 -1.89 4.97
C VAL A 246 21.61 -1.78 5.94
N ILE A 247 22.50 -2.78 5.95
CA ILE A 247 23.72 -2.72 6.77
C ILE A 247 24.60 -1.55 6.31
N GLU A 248 24.76 -1.34 5.00
CA GLU A 248 25.54 -0.22 4.47
C GLU A 248 24.96 1.14 4.83
N THR A 249 23.63 1.31 4.76
CA THR A 249 22.96 2.55 5.18
C THR A 249 23.15 2.81 6.66
N LEU A 250 22.86 1.83 7.52
CA LEU A 250 23.04 1.95 8.97
C LEU A 250 24.50 2.21 9.34
N THR A 251 25.44 1.57 8.65
CA THR A 251 26.87 1.80 8.88
C THR A 251 27.28 3.22 8.50
N ARG A 252 26.74 3.78 7.40
CA ARG A 252 26.97 5.19 7.04
C ARG A 252 26.41 6.14 8.09
N ASP A 253 25.21 5.88 8.59
CA ASP A 253 24.55 6.72 9.58
C ASP A 253 25.28 6.66 10.95
N LEU A 254 25.75 5.48 11.36
CA LEU A 254 26.59 5.32 12.54
C LEU A 254 27.93 6.03 12.39
N LYS A 255 28.59 5.92 11.23
CA LYS A 255 29.85 6.64 10.96
C LYS A 255 29.65 8.15 11.03
N LEU A 256 28.56 8.67 10.46
CA LEU A 256 28.21 10.08 10.53
C LEU A 256 27.98 10.51 11.98
N SER A 257 27.19 9.74 12.73
CA SER A 257 26.89 10.01 14.14
C SER A 257 28.15 10.02 14.99
N ASN A 258 29.04 9.03 14.81
CA ASN A 258 30.33 8.98 15.50
C ASN A 258 31.24 10.17 15.14
N LEU A 259 31.29 10.57 13.87
CA LEU A 259 32.07 11.73 13.44
C LEU A 259 31.54 13.03 14.08
N VAL A 260 30.21 13.18 14.17
CA VAL A 260 29.60 14.32 14.88
C VAL A 260 29.98 14.29 16.36
N ILE A 261 29.87 13.13 17.02
CA ILE A 261 30.23 12.97 18.43
C ILE A 261 31.70 13.34 18.64
N ASP A 262 32.61 12.81 17.82
CA ASP A 262 34.04 13.00 18.03
C ASP A 262 34.53 14.43 17.75
N ASN A 263 33.84 15.19 16.88
CA ASN A 263 34.21 16.58 16.56
C ASN A 263 33.50 17.65 17.38
N PHE A 264 32.27 17.38 17.84
CA PHE A 264 31.41 18.40 18.46
C PHE A 264 31.06 18.12 19.93
N VAL A 265 31.34 16.93 20.46
CA VAL A 265 31.06 16.58 21.86
C VAL A 265 32.37 16.49 22.64
N ASN A 266 32.43 17.16 23.79
CA ASN A 266 33.59 17.06 24.65
C ASN A 266 33.81 15.61 25.11
N PRO A 267 35.05 15.10 25.10
CA PRO A 267 35.33 13.70 25.42
C PRO A 267 34.95 13.35 26.87
N GLU A 268 35.07 14.30 27.81
CA GLU A 268 34.66 14.09 29.20
C GLU A 268 33.14 13.91 29.36
N ASP A 269 32.34 14.63 28.58
CA ASP A 269 30.89 14.55 28.64
C ASP A 269 30.38 13.26 27.96
N LYS A 270 31.09 12.79 26.93
CA LYS A 270 30.88 11.46 26.33
C LYS A 270 31.10 10.34 27.34
N SER A 271 32.20 10.37 28.10
CA SER A 271 32.48 9.37 29.14
C SER A 271 31.44 9.38 30.26
N LYS A 272 31.07 10.56 30.76
CA LYS A 272 30.00 10.69 31.77
C LYS A 272 28.68 10.14 31.24
N PHE A 273 28.33 10.41 29.98
CA PHE A 273 27.09 9.90 29.39
C PHE A 273 27.09 8.38 29.27
N LEU A 274 28.20 7.78 28.83
CA LEU A 274 28.32 6.32 28.73
C LEU A 274 28.27 5.61 30.09
N GLU A 275 28.74 6.25 31.16
CA GLU A 275 28.63 5.71 32.54
C GLU A 275 27.20 5.70 33.07
N LEU A 276 26.32 6.57 32.56
CA LEU A 276 24.92 6.70 32.99
C LEU A 276 23.95 5.87 32.14
N VAL A 277 24.38 5.44 30.95
CA VAL A 277 23.56 4.67 30.01
C VAL A 277 23.64 3.18 30.36
N GLN A 278 22.50 2.58 30.65
CA GLN A 278 22.36 1.14 30.85
C GLN A 278 21.32 0.59 29.87
N PHE A 279 21.56 -0.62 29.39
CA PHE A 279 20.60 -1.31 28.53
C PHE A 279 19.59 -2.05 29.40
N ASP A 280 18.31 -1.75 29.22
CA ASP A 280 17.22 -2.45 29.88
C ASP A 280 16.77 -3.61 28.98
N GLU A 281 17.01 -4.85 29.42
CA GLU A 281 16.64 -6.07 28.69
C GLU A 281 15.11 -6.29 28.67
N ASP A 282 14.37 -5.74 29.64
CA ASP A 282 12.91 -5.92 29.72
C ASP A 282 12.18 -5.02 28.72
N GLU A 283 12.70 -3.81 28.47
CA GLU A 283 12.15 -2.84 27.50
C GLU A 283 12.87 -2.85 26.13
N ASP A 284 13.95 -3.60 25.96
CA ASP A 284 14.81 -3.64 24.76
C ASP A 284 15.28 -2.23 24.34
N ALA A 285 15.61 -1.40 25.34
CA ALA A 285 15.91 0.02 25.17
C ALA A 285 17.07 0.50 26.04
N TRP A 286 17.80 1.51 25.55
CA TRP A 286 18.84 2.19 26.34
C TRP A 286 18.20 3.24 27.25
N VAL A 287 18.40 3.09 28.56
CA VAL A 287 17.87 3.98 29.61
C VAL A 287 19.03 4.74 30.27
N ILE A 288 18.82 6.03 30.58
CA ILE A 288 19.81 6.88 31.26
C ILE A 288 19.42 6.98 32.74
N TYR A 289 20.29 6.52 33.65
CA TYR A 289 20.08 6.61 35.10
C TYR A 289 20.98 7.68 35.74
N PRO A 290 20.51 8.45 36.75
CA PRO A 290 19.25 8.31 37.47
C PRO A 290 18.09 9.00 36.73
N ALA A 291 16.92 8.35 36.71
CA ALA A 291 15.68 8.83 36.08
C ALA A 291 15.18 10.22 36.54
N GLU A 292 15.82 10.84 37.54
CA GLU A 292 15.50 12.19 38.04
C GLU A 292 15.91 13.31 37.06
N MET A 293 16.73 13.03 36.04
CA MET A 293 17.14 14.01 35.02
C MET A 293 16.21 14.09 33.79
N THR A 294 15.09 13.35 33.77
CA THR A 294 14.06 13.56 32.73
C THR A 294 13.06 14.63 33.18
N TYR A 295 13.27 15.88 32.73
CA TYR A 295 12.24 16.90 32.50
C TYR A 295 11.09 17.02 33.53
N SER A 296 11.34 17.30 34.82
CA SER A 296 10.25 17.73 35.73
C SER A 296 10.66 18.48 37.02
N HIS A 297 11.90 18.94 37.17
CA HIS A 297 12.33 19.66 38.37
C HIS A 297 12.83 21.07 38.12
N PHE A 298 12.13 21.80 37.23
CA PHE A 298 12.27 23.25 37.14
C PHE A 298 10.99 23.92 37.68
N ASN A 299 10.96 24.21 38.98
CA ASN A 299 10.09 25.27 39.50
C ASN A 299 10.70 26.61 39.03
N PRO A 300 10.08 27.36 38.10
CA PRO A 300 10.68 28.57 37.53
C PRO A 300 10.74 29.75 38.51
N SER A 301 10.22 29.58 39.72
CA SER A 301 9.98 30.61 40.72
C SER A 301 11.21 31.01 41.54
N GLU A 302 12.27 30.20 41.55
CA GLU A 302 13.40 30.38 42.47
C GLU A 302 14.73 30.54 41.73
N ARG A 303 14.85 31.61 40.91
CA ARG A 303 16.17 32.09 40.49
C ARG A 303 16.48 33.42 41.20
N PRO A 304 17.68 33.58 41.78
CA PRO A 304 18.12 34.89 42.24
C PRO A 304 18.25 35.82 41.04
N LEU A 305 17.50 36.92 41.06
CA LEU A 305 17.57 37.97 40.05
C LEU A 305 18.93 38.65 40.12
N SER A 306 19.78 38.43 39.12
CA SER A 306 21.00 39.23 38.93
C SER A 306 20.62 40.69 38.69
N SER A 307 21.12 41.61 39.52
CA SER A 307 20.73 43.02 39.58
C SER A 307 21.19 43.88 38.39
N LEU A 308 21.92 43.32 37.41
CA LEU A 308 22.34 44.04 36.20
C LEU A 308 21.74 43.39 34.95
N ARG A 309 20.56 43.85 34.54
CA ARG A 309 20.08 43.61 33.17
C ARG A 309 20.83 44.55 32.22
N ARG A 310 21.46 43.99 31.18
CA ARG A 310 21.99 44.77 30.06
C ARG A 310 20.85 45.57 29.40
N PRO A 311 21.08 46.81 28.94
CA PRO A 311 20.07 47.59 28.24
C PRO A 311 19.65 46.86 26.95
N MET A 312 18.34 46.63 26.79
CA MET A 312 17.75 46.00 25.62
C MET A 312 17.08 47.04 24.72
N ALA A 313 17.05 46.76 23.42
CA ALA A 313 16.27 47.55 22.47
C ALA A 313 14.75 47.41 22.72
N LEU A 314 13.99 48.47 22.42
CA LEU A 314 12.54 48.58 22.67
C LEU A 314 11.68 47.55 21.94
N TYR A 315 12.12 47.07 20.77
CA TYR A 315 11.32 46.20 19.91
C TYR A 315 11.16 44.76 20.47
N PRO A 316 12.24 44.07 20.89
CA PRO A 316 12.13 42.78 21.60
C PRO A 316 11.29 42.84 22.88
N GLN A 317 11.36 43.95 23.62
CA GLN A 317 10.62 44.14 24.86
C GLN A 317 9.10 44.21 24.61
N LYS A 318 8.67 44.95 23.58
CA LYS A 318 7.26 45.02 23.18
C LYS A 318 6.72 43.67 22.71
N MET A 319 7.51 42.90 21.97
CA MET A 319 7.10 41.58 21.47
C MET A 319 6.96 40.53 22.58
N ALA A 320 7.76 40.61 23.65
CA ALA A 320 7.63 39.75 24.82
C ALA A 320 6.34 40.02 25.61
N HIS A 321 5.95 41.30 25.77
CA HIS A 321 4.74 41.70 26.49
C HIS A 321 3.44 41.43 25.72
N MET A 322 3.48 41.37 24.39
CA MET A 322 2.28 41.04 23.60
C MET A 322 1.87 39.56 23.67
N ARG A 323 2.76 38.65 24.10
CA ARG A 323 2.48 37.21 24.14
C ARG A 323 1.92 36.69 25.46
N THR A 324 1.81 37.50 26.51
CA THR A 324 1.30 37.04 27.82
C THR A 324 -0.22 37.00 27.91
N ASN A 325 -0.96 37.54 26.94
CA ASN A 325 -2.41 37.70 27.02
C ASN A 325 -3.24 36.77 26.13
N GLN A 326 -2.65 35.83 25.39
CA GLN A 326 -3.42 34.83 24.65
C GLN A 326 -2.88 33.44 24.94
N GLN A 327 -3.77 32.62 25.49
CA GLN A 327 -3.57 31.20 25.71
C GLN A 327 -3.23 30.50 24.40
N GLN A 328 -2.54 29.38 24.58
CA GLN A 328 -2.27 28.30 23.63
C GLN A 328 -0.89 28.32 22.96
N ASN A 329 -0.11 27.34 23.43
CA ASN A 329 0.92 26.61 22.74
C ASN A 329 0.89 26.81 21.22
N LEU A 330 1.93 27.44 20.66
CA LEU A 330 2.73 26.89 19.56
C LEU A 330 3.93 27.82 19.23
N VAL A 331 5.11 27.20 19.18
CA VAL A 331 6.32 27.50 18.38
C VAL A 331 7.15 28.77 18.68
N SER A 332 8.41 28.47 19.02
CA SER A 332 9.63 29.30 19.00
C SER A 332 9.63 30.58 19.83
N ARG A 333 10.25 30.47 21.01
CA ARG A 333 10.64 31.59 21.86
C ARG A 333 11.80 32.34 21.18
N TYR A 334 11.63 33.64 20.96
CA TYR A 334 12.78 34.52 20.78
C TYR A 334 13.47 34.63 22.16
N LYS A 335 14.49 33.81 22.40
CA LYS A 335 15.37 33.92 23.57
C LYS A 335 16.68 34.57 23.12
N PRO A 336 17.16 35.62 23.80
CA PRO A 336 18.43 36.25 23.45
C PRO A 336 19.65 35.37 23.78
N GLU A 337 19.51 34.29 24.54
CA GLU A 337 20.60 33.37 24.88
C GLU A 337 20.11 31.90 24.92
N ASN A 338 20.96 31.02 24.35
CA ASN A 338 20.93 29.55 24.22
C ASN A 338 19.58 28.83 23.98
N ILE A 339 19.51 28.09 22.86
CA ILE A 339 18.36 27.24 22.47
C ILE A 339 18.31 25.95 23.30
N THR A 340 19.44 25.52 23.87
CA THR A 340 19.57 24.38 24.80
C THR A 340 20.29 24.84 26.07
N ALA A 341 19.71 24.56 27.24
CA ALA A 341 20.36 24.76 28.53
C ALA A 341 20.85 23.40 29.00
N VAL A 342 22.16 23.16 28.92
CA VAL A 342 22.80 22.03 29.60
C VAL A 342 23.28 22.57 30.94
N ASP A 343 22.72 22.06 32.03
CA ASP A 343 23.14 22.46 33.37
C ASP A 343 24.53 21.90 33.67
N PHE A 344 25.43 22.73 34.20
CA PHE A 344 26.70 22.27 34.74
C PHE A 344 26.44 21.42 35.98
N VAL A 345 26.56 20.10 35.85
CA VAL A 345 26.62 19.19 37.00
C VAL A 345 27.92 19.45 37.73
N LEU A 346 27.85 19.90 38.99
CA LEU A 346 29.03 19.97 39.84
C LEU A 346 29.59 18.55 40.01
N PRO A 347 30.91 18.33 39.83
CA PRO A 347 31.50 17.03 40.05
C PRO A 347 31.23 16.55 41.50
N PRO A 348 30.97 15.26 41.72
CA PRO A 348 30.61 14.71 43.04
C PRO A 348 31.72 14.87 44.09
N LYS A 349 32.95 15.17 43.66
CA LYS A 349 34.06 15.56 44.53
C LYS A 349 34.21 17.08 44.48
N ARG A 350 33.80 17.74 45.57
CA ARG A 350 34.06 19.18 45.77
C ARG A 350 35.56 19.45 45.73
N THR A 351 36.01 20.38 44.90
CA THR A 351 37.37 20.96 44.92
C THR A 351 37.52 21.94 46.09
N ILE A 352 37.45 21.45 47.33
CA ILE A 352 37.80 22.24 48.53
C ILE A 352 39.11 21.79 49.18
N HIS A 353 39.90 20.95 48.53
CA HIS A 353 41.14 20.47 49.13
C HIS A 353 42.36 21.41 49.01
N GLU A 354 42.22 22.61 48.42
CA GLU A 354 43.35 23.56 48.30
C GLU A 354 42.92 25.02 48.53
N TYR A 355 42.23 25.29 49.63
CA TYR A 355 42.25 26.63 50.22
C TYR A 355 42.59 26.48 51.69
N GLU A 356 43.86 26.18 52.00
CA GLU A 356 44.41 26.63 53.27
C GLU A 356 44.28 28.16 53.28
N LYS A 357 43.41 28.67 54.16
CA LYS A 357 43.28 30.10 54.39
C LYS A 357 44.58 30.56 55.05
N ASP A 358 45.55 30.96 54.25
CA ASP A 358 46.58 31.86 54.75
C ASP A 358 45.89 33.13 55.20
N LEU A 359 45.77 33.27 56.52
CA LEU A 359 45.22 34.45 57.16
C LEU A 359 46.08 35.65 56.76
N ASP A 360 45.42 36.69 56.26
CA ASP A 360 46.04 37.94 55.82
C ASP A 360 47.04 38.46 56.88
N PRO A 361 48.32 38.75 56.54
CA PRO A 361 49.35 39.09 57.51
C PRO A 361 48.96 40.27 58.41
N TYR A 362 48.21 41.21 57.86
CA TYR A 362 47.69 42.38 58.56
C TYR A 362 46.66 42.00 59.64
N ALA A 363 45.81 41.01 59.36
CA ALA A 363 44.85 40.49 60.34
C ALA A 363 45.56 39.75 61.48
N ARG A 364 46.65 39.03 61.19
CA ARG A 364 47.50 38.39 62.22
C ARG A 364 48.17 39.40 63.14
N GLU A 365 48.68 40.50 62.57
CA GLU A 365 49.36 41.55 63.33
C GLU A 365 48.37 42.36 64.18
N ALA A 366 47.18 42.66 63.65
CA ALA A 366 46.11 43.30 64.41
C ALA A 366 45.66 42.45 65.61
N VAL A 367 45.51 41.13 65.43
CA VAL A 367 45.15 40.21 66.52
C VAL A 367 46.28 40.11 67.55
N LYS A 368 47.55 40.11 67.12
CA LYS A 368 48.70 40.13 68.05
C LYS A 368 48.75 41.41 68.88
N ASN A 369 48.52 42.57 68.28
CA ASN A 369 48.52 43.85 68.99
C ASN A 369 47.41 43.93 70.03
N VAL A 370 46.22 43.38 69.71
CA VAL A 370 45.10 43.29 70.67
C VAL A 370 45.41 42.35 71.83
N LEU A 371 46.15 41.26 71.58
CA LEU A 371 46.53 40.28 72.61
C LEU A 371 47.76 40.71 73.44
N SER A 372 48.50 41.74 73.02
CA SER A 372 49.67 42.26 73.76
C SER A 372 49.36 43.46 74.65
N ASP A 373 48.16 44.03 74.56
CA ASP A 373 47.69 45.15 75.37
C ASP A 373 46.82 44.70 76.58
N GLU A 374 46.76 43.39 76.87
CA GLU A 374 46.37 42.80 78.16
C GLU A 374 47.61 42.29 78.91
#